data_AF-A0A067F741-F1
#
_entry.id   AF-A0A067F741-F1
#
_cell.length_a   1.000
_cell.length_b   1.000
_cell.length_c   1.000
_cell.angle_alpha   90.00
_cell.angle_beta   90.00
_cell.angle_gamma   90.00
#
_symmetry.space_group_name_H-M   'P 1'
#
loop_
_entity.id
_entity.type
_entity.pdbx_description
1 polymer ?
#
loop_
_entity_poly.entity_id
_entity_poly.type
_entity_poly.pdbx_seq_one_letter_code
_entity_poly.pdbx_strand_id
1 'polypeptide(L)'
;GESDAPPGTVAGSLQTHAGDVADFIQKNLSLPPVLLGHSFGGLIIQYYIARIRNEKMLEMETPYPEIAGAVLVCSVPPSGNSGLVWRYLFTKPIAAFKVTRSLAAKAFQTDLSLCKETFFSSSMEDHLVLRYQELMKESSRMPLFDLRKLNASLPVPSVPKSSIKVLVLGAKDDFIVDAQGLSETGSFYGVLPVCVEGVAHDMMLDCSWEKGASVILSWLDGLRR
;
A
#
# COMPACT_ATOMS: atom_id res chain seq x y z
N GLY A 1 2.45 -10.46 12.87
CA GLY A 1 3.87 -10.14 12.66
C GLY A 1 4.58 -10.35 13.97
N GLU A 2 5.91 -10.30 13.95
CA GLU A 2 6.75 -10.46 15.14
C GLU A 2 7.08 -9.13 15.84
N SER A 3 6.54 -8.02 15.34
CA SER A 3 6.67 -6.70 15.96
C SER A 3 5.96 -6.65 17.31
N ASP A 4 6.50 -5.85 18.22
CA ASP A 4 5.88 -5.58 19.52
C ASP A 4 4.45 -5.03 19.35
N ALA A 5 3.55 -5.48 20.24
CA ALA A 5 2.19 -4.99 20.25
C ALA A 5 2.12 -3.65 20.99
N PRO A 6 1.70 -2.55 20.33
CA PRO A 6 1.54 -1.27 21.01
C PRO A 6 0.40 -1.35 22.03
N PRO A 7 0.41 -0.51 23.08
CA PRO A 7 -0.62 -0.52 24.12
C PRO A 7 -1.99 0.00 23.67
N GLY A 8 -2.09 0.55 22.45
CA GLY A 8 -3.30 1.15 21.91
C GLY A 8 -4.31 0.14 21.37
N THR A 9 -5.48 0.65 20.95
CA THR A 9 -6.53 -0.14 20.27
C THR A 9 -6.25 -0.36 18.79
N VAL A 10 -5.22 0.28 18.24
CA VAL A 10 -4.74 0.17 16.86
C VAL A 10 -3.22 0.14 16.85
N ALA A 11 -2.63 -0.38 15.77
CA ALA A 11 -1.18 -0.52 15.65
C ALA A 11 -0.45 0.83 15.57
N GLY A 12 -1.08 1.87 15.01
CA GLY A 12 -0.47 3.18 14.96
C GLY A 12 -1.23 4.22 14.15
N SER A 13 -0.53 5.30 13.83
CA SER A 13 -0.92 6.31 12.85
C SER A 13 0.03 6.26 11.64
N LEU A 14 -0.28 6.97 10.56
CA LEU A 14 0.65 7.11 9.43
C LEU A 14 2.00 7.66 9.89
N GLN A 15 1.98 8.61 10.84
CA GLN A 15 3.18 9.23 11.36
C GLN A 15 4.03 8.25 12.19
N THR A 16 3.41 7.42 13.03
CA THR A 16 4.18 6.45 13.83
C THR A 16 4.81 5.41 12.92
N HIS A 17 4.06 4.83 11.98
CA HIS A 17 4.62 3.83 11.07
C HIS A 17 5.68 4.39 10.12
N ALA A 18 5.51 5.62 9.61
CA ALA A 18 6.57 6.27 8.84
C ALA A 18 7.82 6.54 9.72
N GLY A 19 7.63 6.88 10.99
CA GLY A 19 8.70 7.01 11.97
C GLY A 19 9.41 5.68 12.25
N ASP A 20 8.67 4.58 12.39
CA ASP A 20 9.25 3.24 12.58
C ASP A 20 10.11 2.82 11.37
N VAL A 21 9.64 3.12 10.16
CA VAL A 21 10.42 2.91 8.92
C VAL A 21 11.69 3.77 8.94
N ALA A 22 11.60 5.04 9.33
CA ALA A 22 12.75 5.93 9.42
C ALA A 22 13.78 5.44 10.44
N ASP A 23 13.33 5.05 11.62
CA ASP A 23 14.15 4.50 12.70
C ASP A 23 14.87 3.21 12.27
N PHE A 24 14.15 2.31 11.59
CA PHE A 24 14.75 1.09 11.04
C PHE A 24 15.86 1.40 10.03
N ILE A 25 15.62 2.34 9.09
CA ILE A 25 16.62 2.73 8.09
C ILE A 25 17.85 3.34 8.77
N GLN A 26 17.66 4.27 9.71
CA GLN A 26 18.76 4.91 10.43
C GLN A 26 19.64 3.91 11.19
N LYS A 27 19.01 2.94 11.86
CA LYS A 27 19.72 2.00 12.72
C LYS A 27 20.40 0.87 11.97
N ASN A 28 19.84 0.45 10.82
CA ASN A 28 20.23 -0.81 10.20
C ASN A 28 20.84 -0.66 8.81
N LEU A 29 20.68 0.48 8.13
CA LEU A 29 21.13 0.66 6.75
C LEU A 29 22.16 1.79 6.63
N SER A 30 23.23 1.52 5.90
CA SER A 30 24.29 2.50 5.63
C SER A 30 24.10 3.26 4.32
N LEU A 31 23.14 2.84 3.48
CA LEU A 31 22.87 3.42 2.15
C LEU A 31 21.36 3.71 2.00
N PRO A 32 20.98 4.77 1.27
CA PRO A 32 19.57 5.07 0.98
C PRO A 32 18.87 3.87 0.30
N PRO A 33 17.83 3.27 0.91
CA PRO A 33 17.15 2.14 0.33
C PRO A 33 16.15 2.56 -0.75
N VAL A 34 15.69 1.61 -1.55
CA VAL A 34 14.42 1.74 -2.27
C VAL A 34 13.32 1.16 -1.39
N LEU A 35 12.28 1.93 -1.12
CA LEU A 35 11.14 1.46 -0.32
C LEU A 35 10.05 0.88 -1.22
N LEU A 36 9.61 -0.35 -0.94
CA LEU A 36 8.51 -1.01 -1.64
C LEU A 36 7.33 -1.12 -0.67
N GLY A 37 6.21 -0.47 -1.00
CA GLY A 37 5.02 -0.45 -0.15
C GLY A 37 3.81 -0.95 -0.90
N HIS A 38 3.15 -1.94 -0.32
CA HIS A 38 1.91 -2.50 -0.83
C HIS A 38 0.71 -1.97 -0.06
N SER A 39 -0.41 -1.68 -0.74
CA SER A 39 -1.66 -1.29 -0.10
C SER A 39 -1.47 -0.13 0.90
N PHE A 40 -1.76 -0.34 2.19
CA PHE A 40 -1.48 0.65 3.25
C PHE A 40 0.02 0.93 3.46
N GLY A 41 0.90 -0.05 3.25
CA GLY A 41 2.35 0.16 3.24
C GLY A 41 2.77 1.17 2.17
N GLY A 42 2.08 1.19 1.04
CA GLY A 42 2.23 2.23 0.03
C GLY A 42 1.87 3.61 0.58
N LEU A 43 0.73 3.75 1.26
CA LEU A 43 0.33 5.02 1.90
C LEU A 43 1.31 5.48 2.99
N ILE A 44 1.89 4.56 3.76
CA ILE A 44 2.94 4.87 4.74
C ILE A 44 4.17 5.46 4.04
N ILE A 45 4.62 4.86 2.93
CA ILE A 45 5.73 5.41 2.13
C ILE A 45 5.37 6.77 1.54
N GLN A 46 4.14 6.95 1.07
CA GLN A 46 3.70 8.25 0.56
C GLN A 46 3.82 9.34 1.64
N TYR A 47 3.38 9.03 2.86
CA TYR A 47 3.54 9.92 4.02
C TYR A 47 5.01 10.15 4.37
N TYR A 48 5.84 9.10 4.37
CA TYR A 48 7.29 9.19 4.59
C TYR A 48 7.96 10.16 3.60
N ILE A 49 7.65 10.06 2.30
CA ILE A 49 8.17 10.96 1.26
C ILE A 49 7.76 12.41 1.54
N ALA A 50 6.51 12.65 1.94
CA ALA A 50 6.04 13.99 2.28
C ALA A 50 6.79 14.58 3.50
N ARG A 51 7.15 13.74 4.49
CA ARG A 51 7.93 14.18 5.67
C ARG A 51 9.35 14.58 5.34
N ILE A 52 10.10 13.75 4.57
CA ILE A 52 11.45 14.11 4.10
C ILE A 52 11.46 15.51 3.47
N ARG A 53 10.39 15.86 2.76
CA ARG A 53 10.32 17.08 1.96
C ARG A 53 9.94 18.31 2.76
N ASN A 54 8.92 18.21 3.60
CA ASN A 54 8.51 19.32 4.46
C ASN A 54 9.66 19.79 5.35
N GLU A 55 10.45 18.85 5.89
CA GLU A 55 11.56 19.18 6.78
C GLU A 55 12.76 19.78 6.02
N LYS A 56 13.06 19.30 4.80
CA LYS A 56 14.04 19.93 3.91
C LYS A 56 13.66 21.36 3.53
N MET A 57 12.38 21.62 3.26
CA MET A 57 11.89 22.97 2.95
C MET A 57 11.98 23.92 4.14
N LEU A 58 11.94 23.38 5.36
CA LEU A 58 12.04 24.15 6.60
C LEU A 58 13.48 24.24 7.15
N GLU A 59 14.48 23.75 6.41
CA GLU A 59 15.90 23.70 6.82
C GLU A 59 16.11 23.05 8.21
N MET A 60 15.24 22.11 8.59
CA MET A 60 15.34 21.38 9.86
C MET A 60 16.12 20.08 9.69
N GLU A 61 16.79 19.61 10.75
CA GLU A 61 17.29 18.24 10.80
C GLU A 61 16.13 17.27 10.56
N THR A 62 16.27 16.40 9.56
CA THR A 62 15.21 15.49 9.16
C THR A 62 15.33 14.18 9.96
N PRO A 63 14.35 13.81 10.82
CA PRO A 63 14.28 12.45 11.35
C PRO A 63 14.00 11.39 10.27
N TYR A 64 13.85 11.75 8.99
CA TYR A 64 13.57 10.83 7.89
C TYR A 64 14.77 10.71 6.93
N PRO A 65 15.50 9.58 6.95
CA PRO A 65 16.60 9.33 6.02
C PRO A 65 16.20 9.44 4.56
N GLU A 66 17.16 9.80 3.72
CA GLU A 66 17.00 9.74 2.27
C GLU A 66 16.75 8.32 1.77
N ILE A 67 16.00 8.23 0.68
CA ILE A 67 15.71 6.98 -0.03
C ILE A 67 16.11 7.14 -1.49
N ALA A 68 16.61 6.07 -2.10
CA ALA A 68 16.99 6.04 -3.50
C ALA A 68 15.78 6.05 -4.44
N GLY A 69 14.63 5.58 -3.96
CA GLY A 69 13.38 5.54 -4.71
C GLY A 69 12.25 4.92 -3.91
N ALA A 70 11.06 4.92 -4.49
CA ALA A 70 9.90 4.27 -3.92
C ALA A 70 9.09 3.51 -4.99
N VAL A 71 8.55 2.36 -4.61
CA VAL A 71 7.62 1.57 -5.41
C VAL A 71 6.32 1.44 -4.63
N LEU A 72 5.23 1.89 -5.22
CA LEU A 72 3.88 1.86 -4.65
C LEU A 72 3.08 0.79 -5.38
N VAL A 73 2.93 -0.38 -4.76
CA VAL A 73 2.26 -1.57 -5.34
C VAL A 73 0.83 -1.65 -4.84
N CYS A 74 -0.16 -1.57 -5.73
CA CYS A 74 -1.59 -1.61 -5.38
C CYS A 74 -1.90 -0.67 -4.19
N SER A 75 -1.24 0.50 -4.16
CA SER A 75 -1.21 1.37 -2.99
C SER A 75 -2.57 2.02 -2.76
N VAL A 76 -2.92 2.21 -1.48
CA VAL A 76 -3.99 3.14 -1.11
C VAL A 76 -3.63 4.54 -1.66
N PRO A 77 -4.55 5.26 -2.33
CA PRO A 77 -4.28 6.57 -2.90
C PRO A 77 -3.92 7.62 -1.85
N PRO A 78 -3.28 8.75 -2.22
CA PRO A 78 -2.89 9.81 -1.30
C PRO A 78 -4.11 10.47 -0.63
N SER A 79 -5.30 10.47 -1.24
CA SER A 79 -6.54 10.91 -0.59
C SER A 79 -7.14 9.89 0.40
N GLY A 80 -6.60 8.66 0.43
CA GLY A 80 -7.09 7.54 1.20
C GLY A 80 -8.18 6.72 0.52
N ASN A 81 -8.84 5.86 1.31
CA ASN A 81 -9.81 4.89 0.81
C ASN A 81 -11.24 5.44 0.70
N SER A 82 -11.53 6.63 1.24
CA SER A 82 -12.90 7.17 1.31
C SER A 82 -13.50 7.41 -0.09
N GLY A 83 -12.71 7.97 -1.01
CA GLY A 83 -13.11 8.17 -2.41
C GLY A 83 -13.33 6.86 -3.18
N LEU A 84 -12.49 5.84 -2.92
CA LEU A 84 -12.65 4.50 -3.47
C LEU A 84 -13.97 3.87 -3.02
N VAL A 85 -14.22 3.84 -1.71
CA VAL A 85 -15.44 3.27 -1.12
C VAL A 85 -16.68 3.97 -1.66
N TRP A 86 -16.67 5.31 -1.71
CA TRP A 86 -17.80 6.09 -2.23
C TRP A 86 -18.06 5.74 -3.69
N ARG A 87 -17.04 5.70 -4.54
CA ARG A 87 -17.23 5.34 -5.95
C ARG A 87 -17.69 3.90 -6.13
N TYR A 88 -17.16 2.94 -5.37
CA TYR A 88 -17.68 1.58 -5.37
C TYR A 88 -19.16 1.55 -5.01
N LEU A 89 -19.58 2.28 -3.96
CA LEU A 89 -20.99 2.34 -3.54
C LEU A 89 -21.92 2.83 -4.65
N PHE A 90 -21.51 3.83 -5.44
CA PHE A 90 -22.34 4.40 -6.51
C PHE A 90 -22.22 3.70 -7.87
N THR A 91 -21.06 3.13 -8.20
CA THR A 91 -20.80 2.54 -9.54
C THR A 91 -20.90 1.01 -9.56
N LYS A 92 -20.65 0.34 -8.42
CA LYS A 92 -20.64 -1.12 -8.28
C LYS A 92 -21.13 -1.52 -6.87
N PRO A 93 -22.42 -1.33 -6.53
CA PRO A 93 -22.92 -1.52 -5.17
C PRO A 93 -22.70 -2.95 -4.62
N ILE A 94 -22.75 -3.97 -5.47
CA ILE A 94 -22.43 -5.35 -5.09
C ILE A 94 -20.95 -5.48 -4.71
N ALA A 95 -20.05 -4.89 -5.49
CA ALA A 95 -18.63 -4.90 -5.18
C ALA A 95 -18.34 -4.11 -3.89
N ALA A 96 -18.98 -2.95 -3.69
CA ALA A 96 -18.89 -2.18 -2.46
C ALA A 96 -19.31 -3.00 -1.24
N PHE A 97 -20.47 -3.66 -1.32
CA PHE A 97 -20.96 -4.54 -0.26
C PHE A 97 -19.97 -5.68 0.03
N LYS A 98 -19.43 -6.32 -1.02
CA LYS A 98 -18.42 -7.38 -0.87
C LYS A 98 -17.13 -6.87 -0.24
N VAL A 99 -16.60 -5.72 -0.66
CA VAL A 99 -15.40 -5.09 -0.05
C VAL A 99 -15.66 -4.76 1.42
N THR A 100 -16.79 -4.14 1.74
CA THR A 100 -17.16 -3.82 3.13
C THR A 100 -17.30 -5.08 3.97
N ARG A 101 -18.02 -6.09 3.48
CA ARG A 101 -18.18 -7.40 4.16
C ARG A 101 -16.82 -8.08 4.35
N SER A 102 -15.99 -8.08 3.31
CA SER A 102 -14.68 -8.70 3.30
C SER A 102 -13.77 -8.02 4.33
N LEU A 103 -13.48 -6.74 4.16
CA LEU A 103 -12.47 -6.03 4.95
C LEU A 103 -13.01 -5.52 6.29
N ALA A 104 -14.15 -4.82 6.31
CA ALA A 104 -14.66 -4.17 7.53
C ALA A 104 -15.30 -5.19 8.49
N ALA A 105 -16.08 -6.14 7.98
CA ALA A 105 -16.62 -7.24 8.79
C ALA A 105 -15.66 -8.44 8.91
N LYS A 106 -14.46 -8.33 8.33
CA LYS A 106 -13.42 -9.37 8.35
C LYS A 106 -13.89 -10.73 7.82
N ALA A 107 -14.91 -10.76 6.97
CA ALA A 107 -15.45 -12.02 6.44
C ALA A 107 -14.44 -12.73 5.52
N PHE A 108 -13.41 -12.04 5.00
CA PHE A 108 -12.30 -12.70 4.30
C PHE A 108 -11.60 -13.75 5.18
N GLN A 109 -11.72 -13.66 6.50
CA GLN A 109 -11.14 -14.64 7.40
C GLN A 109 -11.92 -15.95 7.33
N THR A 110 -13.24 -15.94 7.20
CA THR A 110 -14.04 -17.18 7.30
C THR A 110 -14.62 -17.66 5.97
N ASP A 111 -14.62 -16.82 4.94
CA ASP A 111 -15.14 -17.13 3.60
C ASP A 111 -13.99 -17.18 2.59
N LEU A 112 -13.63 -18.39 2.15
CA LEU A 112 -12.54 -18.62 1.20
C LEU A 112 -12.79 -17.94 -0.15
N SER A 113 -14.02 -18.00 -0.66
CA SER A 113 -14.38 -17.41 -1.95
C SER A 113 -14.24 -15.90 -1.90
N LEU A 114 -14.70 -15.29 -0.79
CA LEU A 114 -14.53 -13.86 -0.57
C LEU A 114 -13.07 -13.46 -0.39
N CYS A 115 -12.27 -14.26 0.34
CA CYS A 115 -10.83 -14.04 0.47
C CYS A 115 -10.14 -14.03 -0.90
N LYS A 116 -10.45 -15.05 -1.72
CA LYS A 116 -9.95 -15.17 -3.09
C LYS A 116 -10.31 -13.96 -3.93
N GLU A 117 -11.59 -13.62 -4.02
CA GLU A 117 -12.09 -12.48 -4.81
C GLU A 117 -11.50 -11.14 -4.35
N THR A 118 -11.19 -11.01 -3.05
CA THR A 118 -10.66 -9.75 -2.50
C THR A 118 -9.18 -9.55 -2.81
N PHE A 119 -8.37 -10.61 -2.72
CA PHE A 119 -6.91 -10.49 -2.69
C PHE A 119 -6.19 -11.15 -3.87
N PHE A 120 -6.77 -12.17 -4.50
CA PHE A 120 -6.09 -13.05 -5.44
C PHE A 120 -6.79 -13.15 -6.80
N SER A 121 -6.03 -13.51 -7.83
CA SER A 121 -6.57 -13.85 -9.14
C SER A 121 -7.51 -15.07 -9.05
N SER A 122 -8.48 -15.12 -9.95
CA SER A 122 -9.43 -16.25 -10.01
C SER A 122 -8.74 -17.58 -10.30
N SER A 123 -7.58 -17.54 -10.95
CA SER A 123 -6.71 -18.70 -11.24
C SER A 123 -5.92 -19.22 -10.04
N MET A 124 -5.86 -18.49 -8.93
CA MET A 124 -5.14 -18.93 -7.74
C MET A 124 -5.69 -20.26 -7.23
N GLU A 125 -4.85 -21.19 -6.78
CA GLU A 125 -5.34 -22.46 -6.25
C GLU A 125 -5.92 -22.30 -4.84
N ASP A 126 -7.07 -22.90 -4.57
CA ASP A 126 -7.80 -22.75 -3.30
C ASP A 126 -6.97 -23.15 -2.07
N HIS A 127 -6.09 -24.15 -2.21
CA HIS A 127 -5.23 -24.60 -1.12
C HIS A 127 -4.19 -23.53 -0.73
N LEU A 128 -3.70 -22.73 -1.70
CA LEU A 128 -2.82 -21.60 -1.43
C LEU A 128 -3.60 -20.43 -0.83
N VAL A 129 -4.80 -20.16 -1.33
CA VAL A 129 -5.67 -19.12 -0.76
C VAL A 129 -5.98 -19.44 0.71
N LEU A 130 -6.32 -20.68 1.04
CA LEU A 130 -6.52 -21.14 2.43
C LEU A 130 -5.27 -20.89 3.28
N ARG A 131 -4.09 -21.28 2.78
CA ARG A 131 -2.82 -21.05 3.48
C ARG A 131 -2.60 -19.57 3.77
N TYR A 132 -2.79 -18.68 2.79
CA TYR A 132 -2.60 -17.25 2.99
C TYR A 132 -3.69 -16.63 3.87
N GLN A 133 -4.93 -17.11 3.77
CA GLN A 133 -6.03 -16.71 4.64
C GLN A 133 -5.70 -16.98 6.12
N GLU A 134 -5.14 -18.15 6.45
CA GLU A 134 -4.68 -18.46 7.80
C GLU A 134 -3.56 -17.52 8.26
N LEU A 135 -2.56 -17.28 7.41
CA LEU A 135 -1.49 -16.33 7.72
C LEU A 135 -2.03 -14.91 7.96
N MET A 136 -3.02 -14.45 7.17
CA MET A 136 -3.65 -13.15 7.36
C MET A 136 -4.42 -13.07 8.69
N LYS A 137 -5.11 -14.14 9.11
CA LYS A 137 -5.78 -14.21 10.42
C LYS A 137 -4.79 -14.07 11.57
N GLU A 138 -3.64 -14.73 11.46
CA GLU A 138 -2.60 -14.74 12.49
C GLU A 138 -1.77 -13.45 12.50
N SER A 139 -1.71 -12.73 11.37
CA SER A 139 -0.82 -11.59 11.16
C SER A 139 -1.06 -10.40 12.10
N SER A 140 -2.29 -10.09 12.49
CA SER A 140 -2.57 -9.00 13.42
C SER A 140 -3.89 -9.19 14.17
N ARG A 141 -3.82 -9.01 15.49
CA ARG A 141 -4.99 -9.04 16.38
C ARG A 141 -5.67 -7.68 16.52
N MET A 142 -5.07 -6.61 15.97
CA MET A 142 -5.59 -5.25 16.05
C MET A 142 -5.65 -4.56 14.68
N PRO A 143 -6.55 -3.59 14.47
CA PRO A 143 -6.56 -2.76 13.27
C PRO A 143 -5.26 -1.99 13.12
N LEU A 144 -4.82 -1.78 11.87
CA LEU A 144 -3.60 -1.02 11.57
C LEU A 144 -3.74 0.46 11.98
N PHE A 145 -4.87 1.08 11.63
CA PHE A 145 -5.15 2.49 11.88
C PHE A 145 -6.50 2.71 12.55
N ASP A 146 -6.61 3.80 13.30
CA ASP A 146 -7.91 4.42 13.60
C ASP A 146 -8.38 5.16 12.34
N LEU A 147 -9.47 4.70 11.73
CA LEU A 147 -9.96 5.23 10.45
C LEU A 147 -10.36 6.71 10.53
N ARG A 148 -10.84 7.21 11.69
CA ARG A 148 -11.19 8.63 11.83
C ARG A 148 -9.93 9.48 11.84
N LYS A 149 -8.92 9.08 12.61
CA LYS A 149 -7.63 9.77 12.66
C LYS A 149 -6.88 9.70 11.35
N LEU A 150 -6.95 8.55 10.67
CA LEU A 150 -6.39 8.37 9.33
C LEU A 150 -7.03 9.35 8.35
N ASN A 151 -8.36 9.37 8.26
CA ASN A 151 -9.08 10.29 7.38
C ASN A 151 -8.80 11.78 7.68
N ALA A 152 -8.62 12.14 8.96
CA ALA A 152 -8.24 13.49 9.35
C ALA A 152 -6.79 13.87 8.96
N SER A 153 -5.94 12.87 8.73
CA SER A 153 -4.54 13.06 8.32
C SER A 153 -4.35 13.04 6.80
N LEU A 154 -5.44 12.92 6.04
CA LEU A 154 -5.46 12.82 4.58
C LEU A 154 -6.09 14.08 3.96
N PRO A 155 -5.76 14.44 2.70
CA PRO A 155 -4.80 13.77 1.82
C PRO A 155 -3.35 13.92 2.30
N VAL A 156 -2.49 13.01 1.89
CA VAL A 156 -1.04 13.16 2.09
C VAL A 156 -0.61 14.52 1.49
N PRO A 157 0.18 15.34 2.21
CA PRO A 157 0.61 16.63 1.71
C PRO A 157 1.27 16.52 0.33
N SER A 158 0.81 17.33 -0.61
CA SER A 158 1.36 17.37 -1.98
C SER A 158 2.83 17.77 -1.95
N VAL A 159 3.63 17.08 -2.73
CA VAL A 159 5.06 17.36 -2.87
C VAL A 159 5.29 17.89 -4.28
N PRO A 160 5.85 19.09 -4.48
CA PRO A 160 6.29 19.56 -5.80
C PRO A 160 7.22 18.52 -6.46
N LYS A 161 7.25 18.46 -7.80
CA LYS A 161 7.99 17.44 -8.58
C LYS A 161 9.30 17.03 -7.91
N SER A 162 9.26 15.83 -7.34
CA SER A 162 10.25 15.28 -6.43
C SER A 162 11.51 14.81 -7.19
N SER A 163 12.69 14.93 -6.56
CA SER A 163 13.91 14.23 -6.99
C SER A 163 13.89 12.72 -6.75
N ILE A 164 13.05 12.25 -5.82
CA ILE A 164 12.85 10.82 -5.52
C ILE A 164 12.09 10.20 -6.69
N LYS A 165 12.69 9.17 -7.30
CA LYS A 165 12.07 8.37 -8.35
C LYS A 165 10.98 7.50 -7.74
N VAL A 166 9.79 7.53 -8.32
CA VAL A 166 8.64 6.74 -7.87
C VAL A 166 8.11 5.86 -9.00
N LEU A 167 7.90 4.58 -8.72
CA LEU A 167 7.12 3.67 -9.55
C LEU A 167 5.74 3.48 -8.92
N VAL A 168 4.68 3.70 -9.69
CA VAL A 168 3.31 3.38 -9.30
C VAL A 168 2.88 2.15 -10.09
N LEU A 169 2.64 1.05 -9.40
CA LEU A 169 2.33 -0.25 -9.96
C LEU A 169 0.98 -0.73 -9.40
N GLY A 170 0.02 -1.07 -10.24
CA GLY A 170 -1.25 -1.64 -9.83
C GLY A 170 -1.57 -2.92 -10.56
N ALA A 171 -2.61 -3.61 -10.10
CA ALA A 171 -3.14 -4.82 -10.71
C ALA A 171 -4.45 -4.51 -11.45
N LYS A 172 -4.67 -5.17 -12.59
CA LYS A 172 -5.91 -5.02 -13.35
C LYS A 172 -7.11 -5.63 -12.64
N ASP A 173 -6.87 -6.76 -11.96
CA ASP A 173 -7.88 -7.54 -11.26
C ASP A 173 -7.93 -7.18 -9.76
N ASP A 174 -7.38 -6.02 -9.39
CA ASP A 174 -7.43 -5.50 -8.03
C ASP A 174 -8.86 -5.09 -7.66
N PHE A 175 -9.43 -5.81 -6.69
CA PHE A 175 -10.78 -5.59 -6.20
C PHE A 175 -10.86 -4.45 -5.16
N ILE A 176 -9.73 -4.03 -4.59
CA ILE A 176 -9.65 -3.03 -3.52
C ILE A 176 -9.30 -1.66 -4.10
N VAL A 177 -8.21 -1.58 -4.86
CA VAL A 177 -7.72 -0.36 -5.50
C VAL A 177 -7.94 -0.45 -7.00
N ASP A 178 -8.93 0.27 -7.50
CA ASP A 178 -9.21 0.27 -8.93
C ASP A 178 -8.33 1.24 -9.74
N ALA A 179 -8.59 1.25 -11.05
CA ALA A 179 -7.89 2.08 -12.02
C ALA A 179 -7.92 3.59 -11.72
N GLN A 180 -8.97 4.11 -11.07
CA GLN A 180 -9.00 5.54 -10.74
C GLN A 180 -8.12 5.85 -9.53
N GLY A 181 -8.13 4.99 -8.49
CA GLY A 181 -7.17 5.11 -7.38
C GLY A 181 -5.71 4.99 -7.83
N LEU A 182 -5.46 4.05 -8.76
CA LEU A 182 -4.16 3.91 -9.40
C LEU A 182 -3.76 5.17 -10.18
N SER A 183 -4.67 5.72 -10.98
CA SER A 183 -4.45 6.93 -11.77
C SER A 183 -4.28 8.19 -10.90
N GLU A 184 -4.97 8.27 -9.76
CA GLU A 184 -4.81 9.34 -8.78
C GLU A 184 -3.39 9.32 -8.21
N THR A 185 -2.92 8.15 -7.78
CA THR A 185 -1.57 7.98 -7.23
C THR A 185 -0.50 8.32 -8.28
N GLY A 186 -0.67 7.86 -9.53
CA GLY A 186 0.21 8.24 -10.65
C GLY A 186 0.25 9.75 -10.88
N SER A 187 -0.91 10.39 -10.95
CA SER A 187 -1.03 11.85 -11.12
C SER A 187 -0.39 12.62 -9.98
N PHE A 188 -0.57 12.18 -8.73
CA PHE A 188 0.02 12.81 -7.56
C PHE A 188 1.55 12.85 -7.62
N TYR A 189 2.18 11.78 -8.11
CA TYR A 189 3.63 11.70 -8.31
C TYR A 189 4.12 12.19 -9.68
N GLY A 190 3.21 12.58 -10.57
CA GLY A 190 3.54 12.99 -11.94
C GLY A 190 4.15 11.88 -12.79
N VAL A 191 3.77 10.62 -12.54
CA VAL A 191 4.24 9.44 -13.26
C VAL A 191 3.07 8.69 -13.90
N LEU A 192 3.32 8.04 -15.05
CA LEU A 192 2.34 7.14 -15.65
C LEU A 192 2.32 5.83 -14.84
N PRO A 193 1.19 5.43 -14.25
CA PRO A 193 1.12 4.18 -13.51
C PRO A 193 1.18 2.98 -14.45
N VAL A 194 1.79 1.89 -14.01
CA VAL A 194 1.78 0.60 -14.70
C VAL A 194 0.66 -0.26 -14.11
N CYS A 195 -0.21 -0.80 -14.97
CA CYS A 195 -1.28 -1.72 -14.57
C CYS A 195 -0.96 -3.11 -15.14
N VAL A 196 -0.74 -4.09 -14.26
CA VAL A 196 -0.37 -5.46 -14.64
C VAL A 196 -1.63 -6.31 -14.85
N GLU A 197 -1.72 -6.99 -15.98
CA GLU A 197 -2.86 -7.84 -16.33
C GLU A 197 -2.74 -9.27 -15.79
N GLY A 198 -3.88 -9.84 -15.36
CA GLY A 198 -3.95 -11.21 -14.85
C GLY A 198 -3.24 -11.37 -13.51
N VAL A 199 -3.32 -10.34 -12.66
CA VAL A 199 -2.81 -10.32 -11.29
C VAL A 199 -3.76 -9.47 -10.44
N ALA A 200 -3.98 -9.84 -9.18
CA ALA A 200 -4.87 -9.15 -8.26
C ALA A 200 -4.13 -8.33 -7.18
N HIS A 201 -4.85 -7.94 -6.12
CA HIS A 201 -4.38 -6.98 -5.11
C HIS A 201 -3.10 -7.44 -4.40
N ASP A 202 -3.05 -8.67 -3.89
CA ASP A 202 -1.87 -9.25 -3.22
C ASP A 202 -0.88 -9.78 -4.27
N MET A 203 -0.45 -8.89 -5.16
CA MET A 203 0.39 -9.17 -6.32
C MET A 203 1.63 -10.01 -6.02
N MET A 204 2.24 -9.84 -4.84
CA MET A 204 3.43 -10.59 -4.42
C MET A 204 3.15 -12.04 -4.01
N LEU A 205 1.88 -12.40 -3.77
CA LEU A 205 1.43 -13.73 -3.37
C LEU A 205 0.58 -14.42 -4.44
N ASP A 206 0.20 -13.70 -5.49
CA ASP A 206 -0.62 -14.21 -6.59
C ASP A 206 0.14 -15.27 -7.42
N CYS A 207 -0.57 -16.15 -8.13
CA CYS A 207 0.05 -17.18 -8.98
C CYS A 207 0.76 -16.59 -10.22
N SER A 208 0.53 -15.31 -10.54
CA SER A 208 1.24 -14.58 -11.60
C SER A 208 2.16 -13.47 -11.07
N TRP A 209 2.65 -13.60 -9.83
CA TRP A 209 3.46 -12.59 -9.13
C TRP A 209 4.70 -12.14 -9.94
N GLU A 210 5.27 -13.02 -10.76
CA GLU A 210 6.46 -12.75 -11.57
C GLU A 210 6.24 -11.57 -12.53
N LYS A 211 5.00 -11.34 -12.98
CA LYS A 211 4.67 -10.21 -13.85
C LYS A 211 4.91 -8.87 -13.13
N GLY A 212 4.46 -8.77 -11.88
CA GLY A 212 4.69 -7.60 -11.03
C GLY A 212 6.18 -7.44 -10.71
N ALA A 213 6.82 -8.52 -10.29
CA ALA A 213 8.25 -8.53 -9.97
C ALA A 213 9.13 -8.09 -11.17
N SER A 214 8.77 -8.50 -12.38
CA SER A 214 9.50 -8.13 -13.61
C SER A 214 9.46 -6.62 -13.88
N VAL A 215 8.31 -5.97 -13.64
CA VAL A 215 8.19 -4.50 -13.77
C VAL A 215 9.05 -3.80 -12.73
N ILE A 216 9.01 -4.25 -11.48
CA ILE A 216 9.81 -3.69 -10.39
C ILE A 216 11.30 -3.84 -10.70
N LEU A 217 11.74 -5.04 -11.12
CA LEU A 217 13.13 -5.31 -11.49
C LEU A 217 13.61 -4.40 -12.63
N SER A 218 12.83 -4.29 -13.71
CA SER A 218 13.17 -3.42 -14.83
C SER A 218 13.30 -1.95 -14.41
N TRP A 219 12.46 -1.50 -13.48
CA TRP A 219 12.55 -0.14 -12.95
C TRP A 219 13.79 0.06 -12.06
N LEU A 220 14.10 -0.92 -11.20
CA LEU A 220 15.29 -0.92 -10.36
C LEU A 220 16.59 -0.89 -11.18
N ASP A 221 16.66 -1.66 -12.27
CA ASP A 221 17.81 -1.64 -13.18
C ASP A 221 17.97 -0.28 -13.87
N GLY A 222 16.87 0.44 -14.08
CA GLY A 222 16.88 1.81 -14.58
C GLY A 222 17.37 2.85 -13.56
N LEU A 223 17.33 2.57 -12.25
CA LEU A 223 17.88 3.46 -11.22
C LEU A 223 19.40 3.38 -11.07
N ARG A 224 20.02 2.27 -11.50
CA ARG A 224 21.47 2.02 -11.37
C ARG A 224 22.31 2.71 -12.44
N ARG A 225 21.67 3.35 -13.43
CA ARG A 225 22.31 4.08 -14.52
C ARG A 225 22.32 5.57 -14.26
#